data_AF-A0A6P7JMS8-F1
#
_entry.id   AF-A0A6P7JMS8-F1
#
_cell.length_a   1.000
_cell.length_b   1.000
_cell.length_c   1.000
_cell.angle_alpha   90.00
_cell.angle_beta   90.00
_cell.angle_gamma   90.00
#
_symmetry.space_group_name_H-M   'P 1'
#
loop_
_entity.id
_entity.type
_entity.pdbx_description
1 polymer ?
#
loop_
_entity_poly.entity_id
_entity_poly.type
_entity_poly.pdbx_seq_one_letter_code
_entity_poly.pdbx_strand_id
1 'polypeptide(L)'
;MKLHPCCRRVDRNNRVTNMDLLYGPLGLGVVAGLGCGLLLGWHLRSRLGTTSKTVTTALGNNGGEASVMGEGGEFKMILVVRNDLKMGKGKVAAQCSHAAVSAYKQVQRKNPELLKQWEYCGQPKVVVKAPDEDTLIDLLGHAKEVGLPVSLIQDAGRTQIAPGSRTVLGIGPGPADLIDSVTGDLKLY
;
A
#
# COMPACT_ATOMS: atom_id res chain seq x y z
N MET A 1 54.90 18.77 -46.66
CA MET A 1 55.96 17.75 -46.61
C MET A 1 55.30 16.37 -46.73
N LYS A 2 55.60 15.68 -47.84
CA LYS A 2 55.56 14.21 -48.14
C LYS A 2 54.27 13.42 -47.75
N LEU A 3 53.40 13.04 -48.70
CA LEU A 3 53.44 11.91 -49.68
C LEU A 3 53.38 10.52 -48.98
N HIS A 4 52.61 9.49 -49.33
CA HIS A 4 51.49 9.18 -50.25
C HIS A 4 51.10 7.67 -49.95
N PRO A 5 50.32 6.90 -50.76
CA PRO A 5 49.23 6.01 -50.30
C PRO A 5 49.48 4.50 -50.59
N CYS A 6 48.40 3.69 -50.65
CA CYS A 6 48.18 2.36 -51.29
C CYS A 6 47.59 1.35 -50.26
N CYS A 7 46.55 0.55 -50.48
CA CYS A 7 46.04 -0.06 -51.70
C CYS A 7 44.54 -0.45 -51.56
N ARG A 8 43.90 -0.63 -52.72
CA ARG A 8 42.52 -1.06 -53.05
C ARG A 8 42.12 -2.41 -52.42
N ARG A 9 40.80 -2.70 -52.35
CA ARG A 9 40.07 -3.54 -53.34
C ARG A 9 38.70 -4.08 -52.83
N VAL A 10 37.64 -3.72 -53.56
CA VAL A 10 36.46 -4.49 -54.04
C VAL A 10 35.55 -5.16 -52.97
N ASP A 11 34.33 -4.65 -52.74
CA ASP A 11 33.08 -4.90 -53.48
C ASP A 11 32.35 -6.19 -53.03
N ARG A 12 31.21 -6.06 -52.33
CA ARG A 12 29.98 -6.78 -52.68
C ARG A 12 28.78 -6.38 -51.84
N ASN A 13 27.85 -5.77 -52.55
CA ASN A 13 26.42 -5.70 -52.29
C ASN A 13 25.86 -7.06 -51.80
N ASN A 14 25.10 -7.11 -50.70
CA ASN A 14 23.99 -8.06 -50.59
C ASN A 14 22.98 -7.62 -49.50
N ARG A 15 21.85 -7.05 -49.96
CA ARG A 15 20.60 -7.09 -49.19
C ARG A 15 20.19 -8.56 -49.08
N VAL A 16 20.30 -9.13 -47.89
CA VAL A 16 19.66 -10.41 -47.57
C VAL A 16 18.55 -10.12 -46.58
N THR A 17 17.36 -10.51 -46.99
CA THR A 17 16.06 -10.22 -46.39
C THR A 17 15.89 -10.87 -45.02
N ASN A 18 15.22 -10.15 -44.11
CA ASN A 18 14.90 -10.50 -42.73
C ASN A 18 13.90 -11.68 -42.57
N MET A 19 13.67 -12.47 -43.63
CA MET A 19 12.64 -13.51 -43.71
C MET A 19 13.19 -14.95 -43.61
N ASP A 20 14.51 -15.14 -43.62
CA ASP A 20 15.13 -16.47 -43.55
C ASP A 20 15.52 -16.90 -42.13
N LEU A 21 15.46 -15.99 -41.15
CA LEU A 21 15.80 -16.30 -39.75
C LEU A 21 14.62 -16.91 -38.97
N LEU A 22 13.39 -16.68 -39.41
CA LEU A 22 12.18 -17.16 -38.72
C LEU A 22 11.81 -18.61 -39.06
N TYR A 23 12.30 -19.14 -40.18
CA TYR A 23 11.92 -20.47 -40.70
C TYR A 23 13.05 -21.52 -40.62
N GLY A 24 14.10 -21.24 -39.85
CA GLY A 24 15.14 -22.22 -39.55
C GLY A 24 14.71 -23.26 -38.50
N PRO A 25 15.34 -24.45 -38.46
CA PRO A 25 15.01 -25.52 -37.51
C PRO A 25 15.13 -25.11 -36.03
N LEU A 26 15.88 -24.03 -35.74
CA LEU A 26 15.98 -23.42 -34.40
C LEU A 26 14.81 -22.47 -34.07
N GLY A 27 14.22 -21.78 -35.05
CA GLY A 27 13.10 -20.85 -34.83
C GLY A 27 11.77 -21.56 -34.56
N LEU A 28 11.52 -22.66 -35.28
CA LEU A 28 10.34 -23.52 -35.06
C LEU A 28 10.34 -24.15 -33.66
N GLY A 29 11.51 -24.50 -33.11
CA GLY A 29 11.63 -25.09 -31.78
C GLY A 29 11.23 -24.14 -30.64
N VAL A 30 11.55 -22.84 -30.75
CA VAL A 30 11.25 -21.85 -29.72
C VAL A 30 9.74 -21.54 -29.65
N VAL A 31 9.08 -21.45 -30.81
CA VAL A 31 7.63 -21.17 -30.88
C VAL A 31 6.81 -22.38 -30.39
N ALA A 32 7.20 -23.59 -30.78
CA ALA A 32 6.55 -24.82 -30.29
C ALA A 32 6.76 -25.02 -28.77
N GLY A 33 7.95 -24.70 -28.24
CA GLY A 33 8.26 -24.81 -26.82
C GLY A 33 7.45 -23.85 -25.93
N LEU A 34 7.31 -22.59 -26.34
CA LEU A 34 6.52 -21.59 -25.61
C LEU A 34 5.02 -21.89 -25.64
N GLY A 35 4.50 -22.39 -26.77
CA GLY A 35 3.10 -22.80 -26.90
C GLY A 35 2.72 -23.98 -26.01
N CYS A 36 3.51 -25.04 -26.01
CA CYS A 36 3.27 -26.23 -25.18
C CYS A 36 3.46 -25.95 -23.68
N GLY A 37 4.42 -25.09 -23.31
CA GLY A 37 4.67 -24.71 -21.91
C GLY A 37 3.52 -23.91 -21.28
N LEU A 38 2.89 -23.00 -22.03
CA LEU A 38 1.75 -22.20 -21.53
C LEU A 38 0.48 -23.04 -21.37
N LEU A 39 0.23 -24.01 -22.25
CA LEU A 39 -0.94 -24.90 -22.17
C LEU A 39 -0.81 -25.92 -21.02
N LEU A 40 0.37 -26.52 -20.83
CA LEU A 40 0.63 -27.42 -19.69
C LEU A 40 0.64 -26.67 -18.35
N GLY A 41 1.18 -25.45 -18.31
CA GLY A 41 1.17 -24.59 -17.12
C GLY A 41 -0.25 -24.17 -16.69
N TRP A 42 -1.13 -23.88 -17.64
CA TRP A 42 -2.54 -23.56 -17.34
C TRP A 42 -3.33 -24.79 -16.87
N HIS A 43 -3.08 -25.96 -17.47
CA HIS A 43 -3.74 -27.20 -17.04
C HIS A 43 -3.27 -27.70 -15.67
N LEU A 44 -2.01 -27.50 -15.30
CA LEU A 44 -1.49 -27.87 -13.98
C LEU A 44 -1.99 -26.91 -12.87
N ARG A 45 -2.18 -25.61 -13.20
CA ARG A 45 -2.81 -24.64 -12.28
C ARG A 45 -4.31 -24.91 -12.08
N SER A 46 -5.00 -25.39 -13.11
CA SER A 46 -6.42 -25.77 -13.04
C SER A 46 -6.68 -27.04 -12.22
N ARG A 47 -5.69 -27.93 -12.03
CA ARG A 47 -5.87 -29.18 -11.26
C ARG A 47 -5.35 -29.15 -9.83
N LEU A 48 -4.67 -28.08 -9.40
CA LEU A 48 -4.13 -27.95 -8.04
C LEU A 48 -4.69 -26.75 -7.24
N GLY A 49 -5.77 -26.14 -7.72
CA GLY A 49 -6.33 -24.91 -7.16
C GLY A 49 -7.84 -24.95 -6.91
N THR A 50 -8.41 -26.07 -6.45
CA THR A 50 -9.78 -26.11 -5.89
C THR A 50 -9.96 -27.37 -5.03
N THR A 51 -9.46 -27.35 -3.79
CA THR A 51 -9.94 -28.26 -2.73
C THR A 51 -9.67 -27.63 -1.36
N SER A 52 -10.64 -26.88 -0.84
CA SER A 52 -10.92 -26.88 0.61
C SER A 52 -12.22 -26.11 0.88
N LYS A 53 -13.35 -26.75 0.58
CA LYS A 53 -14.62 -26.62 1.33
C LYS A 53 -15.38 -27.94 1.20
N THR A 54 -14.77 -29.00 1.71
CA THR A 54 -15.46 -30.27 1.99
C THR A 54 -16.29 -30.06 3.24
N VAL A 55 -17.61 -30.04 3.05
CA VAL A 55 -18.61 -30.75 3.86
C VAL A 55 -18.11 -31.23 5.23
N THR A 56 -18.30 -30.40 6.24
CA THR A 56 -18.51 -30.82 7.63
C THR A 56 -19.77 -30.14 8.14
N THR A 57 -20.91 -30.64 7.64
CA THR A 57 -22.19 -30.50 8.32
C THR A 57 -22.32 -31.69 9.26
N ALA A 58 -22.19 -31.45 10.57
CA ALA A 58 -22.97 -32.08 11.66
C ALA A 58 -22.21 -32.03 12.98
N LEU A 59 -22.40 -30.96 13.75
CA LEU A 59 -22.70 -30.94 15.19
C LEU A 59 -22.66 -29.48 15.64
N GLY A 60 -23.83 -28.98 16.06
CA GLY A 60 -24.07 -27.57 16.28
C GLY A 60 -23.31 -26.98 17.46
N ASN A 61 -23.08 -25.67 17.40
CA ASN A 61 -23.41 -24.80 18.51
C ASN A 61 -23.56 -23.35 18.06
N ASN A 62 -24.44 -22.64 18.75
CA ASN A 62 -24.85 -21.25 18.55
C ASN A 62 -23.70 -20.26 18.40
N GLY A 63 -23.83 -19.39 17.41
CA GLY A 63 -23.09 -18.13 17.30
C GLY A 63 -23.48 -17.47 15.99
N GLY A 64 -24.40 -16.52 16.03
CA GLY A 64 -24.94 -15.86 14.85
C GLY A 64 -23.82 -15.29 13.97
N GLU A 65 -23.57 -15.95 12.84
CA GLU A 65 -22.93 -15.33 11.69
C GLU A 65 -23.96 -14.40 11.05
N ALA A 66 -24.15 -13.26 11.70
CA ALA A 66 -24.70 -12.09 11.05
C ALA A 66 -23.73 -11.72 9.94
N SER A 67 -24.02 -12.21 8.74
CA SER A 67 -23.52 -11.67 7.50
C SER A 67 -24.09 -10.26 7.33
N VAL A 68 -23.54 -9.30 8.07
CA VAL A 68 -23.83 -7.87 7.86
C VAL A 68 -23.00 -7.41 6.67
N MET A 69 -23.40 -7.84 5.48
CA MET A 69 -23.17 -7.07 4.26
C MET A 69 -24.31 -6.05 4.20
N GLY A 70 -24.14 -4.86 4.80
CA GLY A 70 -25.16 -3.82 4.68
C GLY A 70 -25.24 -2.74 5.76
N GLU A 71 -24.13 -2.18 6.23
CA GLU A 71 -24.07 -0.79 6.68
C GLU A 71 -22.72 -0.25 6.20
N GLY A 72 -22.68 0.33 5.00
CA GLY A 72 -21.50 1.03 4.52
C GLY A 72 -21.33 2.33 5.29
N GLY A 73 -20.95 2.23 6.57
CA GLY A 73 -20.66 3.38 7.42
C GLY A 73 -19.52 4.20 6.85
N GLU A 74 -19.45 5.47 7.22
CA GLU A 74 -18.34 6.33 6.81
C GLU A 74 -17.04 5.81 7.44
N PHE A 75 -15.95 5.78 6.66
CA PHE A 75 -14.61 5.47 7.15
C PHE A 75 -13.73 6.70 7.02
N LYS A 76 -12.89 6.96 8.02
CA LYS A 76 -11.94 8.08 7.97
C LYS A 76 -10.62 7.77 8.66
N MET A 77 -9.69 8.69 8.53
CA MET A 77 -8.44 8.72 9.27
C MET A 77 -8.29 10.10 9.92
N ILE A 78 -7.87 10.14 11.17
CA ILE A 78 -7.58 11.38 11.89
C ILE A 78 -6.07 11.51 12.08
N LEU A 79 -5.55 12.71 11.81
CA LEU A 79 -4.16 13.08 12.02
C LEU A 79 -4.12 14.12 13.13
N VAL A 80 -3.74 13.70 14.33
CA VAL A 80 -3.66 14.56 15.52
C VAL A 80 -2.27 15.18 15.58
N VAL A 81 -2.19 16.50 15.44
CA VAL A 81 -0.94 17.26 15.44
C VAL A 81 -0.71 17.90 16.81
N ARG A 82 0.50 17.77 17.36
CA ARG A 82 0.89 18.52 18.56
C ARG A 82 1.07 20.01 18.28
N ASN A 83 0.34 20.83 19.01
CA ASN A 83 0.29 22.28 18.82
C ASN A 83 1.29 23.07 19.70
N ASP A 84 1.77 22.49 20.79
CA ASP A 84 2.85 23.04 21.63
C ASP A 84 4.17 23.19 20.86
N LEU A 85 4.43 22.27 19.93
CA LEU A 85 5.64 22.22 19.12
C LEU A 85 5.80 23.38 18.10
N LYS A 86 4.76 24.19 17.90
CA LYS A 86 4.73 25.33 16.95
C LYS A 86 5.34 25.03 15.58
N MET A 87 5.04 23.84 15.04
CA MET A 87 5.55 23.42 13.75
C MET A 87 5.07 24.34 12.62
N GLY A 88 5.98 24.73 11.74
CA GLY A 88 5.62 25.43 10.50
C GLY A 88 4.77 24.56 9.58
N LYS A 89 3.92 25.19 8.76
CA LYS A 89 2.94 24.51 7.88
C LYS A 89 3.55 23.38 7.04
N GLY A 90 4.72 23.61 6.45
CA GLY A 90 5.42 22.59 5.64
C GLY A 90 5.86 21.37 6.46
N LYS A 91 6.33 21.58 7.70
CA LYS A 91 6.69 20.47 8.60
C LYS A 91 5.45 19.68 9.01
N VAL A 92 4.35 20.36 9.35
CA VAL A 92 3.07 19.70 9.69
C VAL A 92 2.59 18.81 8.55
N ALA A 93 2.60 19.34 7.31
CA ALA A 93 2.20 18.57 6.13
C ALA A 93 3.07 17.31 5.93
N ALA A 94 4.39 17.44 6.10
CA ALA A 94 5.31 16.30 6.00
C ALA A 94 5.05 15.25 7.10
N GLN A 95 4.88 15.67 8.35
CA GLN A 95 4.63 14.77 9.48
C GLN A 95 3.27 14.06 9.36
N CYS A 96 2.23 14.79 8.95
CA CYS A 96 0.92 14.21 8.61
C CYS A 96 1.02 13.18 7.48
N SER A 97 1.81 13.47 6.45
CA SER A 97 2.05 12.53 5.34
C SER A 97 2.77 11.26 5.82
N HIS A 98 3.75 11.39 6.71
CA HIS A 98 4.42 10.24 7.33
C HIS A 98 3.45 9.38 8.14
N ALA A 99 2.60 10.01 8.96
CA ALA A 99 1.57 9.32 9.74
C ALA A 99 0.60 8.55 8.83
N ALA A 100 0.07 9.20 7.80
CA ALA A 100 -0.88 8.61 6.88
C ALA A 100 -0.29 7.42 6.10
N VAL A 101 0.92 7.55 5.56
CA VAL A 101 1.58 6.47 4.81
C VAL A 101 1.95 5.30 5.73
N SER A 102 2.36 5.59 6.97
CA SER A 102 2.68 4.57 7.95
C SER A 102 1.43 3.79 8.38
N ALA A 103 0.32 4.49 8.65
CA ALA A 103 -0.98 3.89 8.94
C ALA A 103 -1.48 3.04 7.76
N TYR A 104 -1.42 3.57 6.53
CA TYR A 104 -1.78 2.85 5.31
C TYR A 104 -1.02 1.51 5.21
N LYS A 105 0.32 1.54 5.30
CA LYS A 105 1.15 0.33 5.20
C LYS A 105 0.87 -0.66 6.32
N GLN A 106 0.54 -0.17 7.52
CA GLN A 106 0.18 -1.01 8.65
C GLN A 106 -1.15 -1.74 8.38
N VAL A 107 -2.19 -1.02 7.98
CA VAL A 107 -3.52 -1.58 7.71
C VAL A 107 -3.51 -2.47 6.48
N GLN A 108 -2.81 -2.10 5.42
CA GLN A 108 -2.65 -2.93 4.22
C GLN A 108 -2.18 -4.36 4.53
N ARG A 109 -1.30 -4.51 5.54
CA ARG A 109 -0.78 -5.82 5.95
C ARG A 109 -1.68 -6.55 6.94
N LYS A 110 -2.37 -5.81 7.82
CA LYS A 110 -3.13 -6.39 8.93
C LYS A 110 -4.61 -6.61 8.62
N ASN A 111 -5.22 -5.70 7.88
CA ASN A 111 -6.65 -5.71 7.56
C ASN A 111 -6.92 -5.05 6.19
N PRO A 112 -6.65 -5.77 5.07
CA PRO A 112 -6.82 -5.22 3.73
C PRO A 112 -8.29 -4.90 3.38
N GLU A 113 -9.28 -5.58 3.97
CA GLU A 113 -10.69 -5.27 3.74
C GLU A 113 -11.09 -3.93 4.35
N LEU A 114 -10.62 -3.63 5.57
CA LEU A 114 -10.81 -2.30 6.18
C LEU A 114 -10.19 -1.20 5.32
N LEU A 115 -8.98 -1.44 4.79
CA LEU A 115 -8.32 -0.48 3.92
C LEU A 115 -9.17 -0.19 2.68
N LYS A 116 -9.70 -1.24 2.05
CA LYS A 116 -10.55 -1.16 0.86
C LYS A 116 -11.84 -0.37 1.13
N GLN A 117 -12.47 -0.54 2.30
CA GLN A 117 -13.65 0.25 2.69
C GLN A 117 -13.32 1.74 2.78
N TRP A 118 -12.21 2.10 3.43
CA TRP A 118 -11.77 3.48 3.51
C TRP A 118 -11.39 4.07 2.15
N GLU A 119 -10.75 3.29 1.28
CA GLU A 119 -10.45 3.69 -0.10
C GLU A 119 -11.73 3.95 -0.91
N TYR A 120 -12.76 3.11 -0.75
CA TYR A 120 -14.07 3.33 -1.39
C TYR A 120 -14.76 4.60 -0.89
N CYS A 121 -14.55 5.00 0.37
CA CYS A 121 -15.01 6.29 0.89
C CYS A 121 -14.21 7.50 0.37
N GLY A 122 -13.26 7.31 -0.56
CA GLY A 122 -12.40 8.39 -1.03
C GLY A 122 -11.26 8.72 -0.08
N GLN A 123 -10.89 7.77 0.80
CA GLN A 123 -9.75 7.84 1.72
C GLN A 123 -9.66 9.16 2.51
N PRO A 124 -10.75 9.62 3.16
CA PRO A 124 -10.79 10.93 3.82
C PRO A 124 -9.84 10.97 5.02
N LYS A 125 -9.19 12.12 5.17
CA LYS A 125 -8.22 12.42 6.23
C LYS A 125 -8.56 13.78 6.81
N VAL A 126 -8.72 13.85 8.13
CA VAL A 126 -9.00 15.11 8.83
C VAL A 126 -7.86 15.39 9.81
N VAL A 127 -7.39 16.64 9.83
CA VAL A 127 -6.28 17.06 10.68
C VAL A 127 -6.83 17.85 11.86
N VAL A 128 -6.54 17.38 13.06
CA VAL A 128 -6.94 17.99 14.34
C VAL A 128 -5.71 18.29 15.18
N LYS A 129 -5.89 19.02 16.29
CA LYS A 129 -4.79 19.39 17.18
C LYS A 129 -4.96 18.90 18.60
N ALA A 130 -3.86 18.39 19.16
CA ALA A 130 -3.67 18.15 20.58
C ALA A 130 -2.83 19.29 21.19
N PRO A 131 -3.09 19.68 22.45
CA PRO A 131 -2.32 20.73 23.11
C PRO A 131 -0.86 20.32 23.36
N ASP A 132 -0.60 19.06 23.71
CA ASP A 132 0.71 18.57 24.22
C ASP A 132 0.95 17.08 23.93
N GLU A 133 2.08 16.55 24.43
CA GLU A 133 2.45 15.14 24.29
C GLU A 133 1.57 14.20 25.10
N ASP A 134 1.20 14.59 26.31
CA ASP A 134 0.44 13.72 27.23
C ASP A 134 -0.93 13.42 26.63
N THR A 135 -1.63 14.44 26.11
CA THR A 135 -2.88 14.26 25.37
C THR A 135 -2.70 13.33 24.16
N LEU A 136 -1.57 13.43 23.45
CA LEU A 136 -1.28 12.57 22.31
C LEU A 136 -1.12 11.09 22.72
N ILE A 137 -0.54 10.84 23.90
CA ILE A 137 -0.34 9.50 24.46
C ILE A 137 -1.64 8.92 25.00
N ASP A 138 -2.48 9.73 25.64
CA ASP A 138 -3.80 9.31 26.10
C ASP A 138 -4.69 8.88 24.91
N LEU A 139 -4.72 9.68 23.85
CA LEU A 139 -5.42 9.34 22.60
C LEU A 139 -4.87 8.06 21.96
N LEU A 140 -3.55 7.87 21.98
CA LEU A 140 -2.91 6.65 21.48
C LEU A 140 -3.35 5.42 22.29
N GLY A 141 -3.44 5.54 23.61
CA GLY A 141 -3.90 4.48 24.51
C GLY A 141 -5.36 4.12 24.23
N HIS A 142 -6.23 5.13 24.24
CA HIS A 142 -7.66 4.96 24.00
C HIS A 142 -7.95 4.36 22.61
N ALA A 143 -7.29 4.86 21.55
CA ALA A 143 -7.44 4.30 20.20
C ALA A 143 -7.05 2.81 20.13
N LYS A 144 -5.98 2.41 20.82
CA LYS A 144 -5.57 1.00 20.88
C LYS A 144 -6.56 0.13 21.64
N GLU A 145 -7.12 0.65 22.73
CA GLU A 145 -8.10 -0.05 23.56
C GLU A 145 -9.37 -0.38 22.77
N VAL A 146 -9.86 0.57 21.96
CA VAL A 146 -11.02 0.35 21.08
C VAL A 146 -10.66 -0.38 19.76
N GLY A 147 -9.41 -0.82 19.60
CA GLY A 147 -8.98 -1.64 18.46
C GLY A 147 -8.71 -0.88 17.16
N LEU A 148 -8.54 0.45 17.21
CA LEU A 148 -8.22 1.25 16.03
C LEU A 148 -6.73 1.12 15.63
N PRO A 149 -6.41 1.10 14.32
CA PRO A 149 -5.05 1.24 13.85
C PRO A 149 -4.45 2.58 14.29
N VAL A 150 -3.17 2.57 14.68
CA VAL A 150 -2.47 3.77 15.13
C VAL A 150 -1.05 3.87 14.56
N SER A 151 -0.64 5.09 14.28
CA SER A 151 0.71 5.41 13.80
C SER A 151 1.25 6.66 14.49
N LEU A 152 2.24 6.49 15.36
CA LEU A 152 2.87 7.58 16.07
C LEU A 152 4.18 7.98 15.37
N ILE A 153 4.29 9.24 14.98
CA ILE A 153 5.46 9.79 14.30
C ILE A 153 6.35 10.54 15.28
N GLN A 154 7.66 10.37 15.12
CA GLN A 154 8.70 11.07 15.86
C GLN A 154 9.55 11.89 14.90
N ASP A 155 9.97 13.08 15.33
CA ASP A 155 10.91 13.87 14.55
C ASP A 155 12.32 13.27 14.66
N ALA A 156 12.95 13.06 13.50
CA ALA A 156 14.29 12.47 13.40
C ALA A 156 15.41 13.45 13.81
N GLY A 157 15.09 14.63 14.36
CA GLY A 157 16.07 15.61 14.82
C GLY A 157 16.76 16.39 13.70
N ARG A 158 16.17 16.44 12.49
CA ARG A 158 16.69 17.24 11.36
C ARG A 158 16.16 18.68 11.34
N THR A 159 15.50 19.10 12.41
CA THR A 159 14.82 20.40 12.50
C THR A 159 15.00 21.03 13.88
N GLN A 160 14.40 22.19 14.10
CA GLN A 160 14.47 23.00 15.33
C GLN A 160 13.77 22.37 16.56
N ILE A 161 13.15 21.19 16.42
CA ILE A 161 12.48 20.49 17.53
C ILE A 161 13.44 19.45 18.12
N ALA A 162 13.36 19.23 19.44
CA ALA A 162 14.16 18.24 20.13
C ALA A 162 14.06 16.86 19.43
N PRO A 163 15.20 16.22 19.08
CA PRO A 163 15.20 14.91 18.46
C PRO A 163 14.38 13.89 19.27
N GLY A 164 13.60 13.05 18.58
CA GLY A 164 12.76 12.03 19.24
C GLY A 164 11.40 12.54 19.74
N SER A 165 11.13 13.85 19.63
CA SER A 165 9.81 14.40 19.97
C SER A 165 8.73 13.74 19.12
N ARG A 166 7.68 13.25 19.79
CA ARG A 166 6.47 12.76 19.12
C ARG A 166 5.73 13.94 18.51
N THR A 167 5.37 13.89 17.24
CA THR A 167 4.85 15.06 16.49
C THR A 167 3.39 14.90 16.09
N VAL A 168 3.06 13.77 15.47
CA VAL A 168 1.74 13.49 14.91
C VAL A 168 1.34 12.06 15.23
N LEU A 169 0.09 11.88 15.65
CA LEU A 169 -0.56 10.59 15.80
C LEU A 169 -1.59 10.42 14.67
N GLY A 170 -1.43 9.38 13.86
CA GLY A 170 -2.47 8.90 12.96
C GLY A 170 -3.36 7.88 13.67
N ILE A 171 -4.67 8.10 13.65
CA ILE A 171 -5.70 7.18 14.15
C ILE A 171 -6.55 6.74 12.96
N GLY A 172 -6.69 5.43 12.79
CA GLY A 172 -7.36 4.81 11.65
C GLY A 172 -6.42 4.46 10.49
N PRO A 173 -6.96 4.14 9.30
CA PRO A 173 -8.37 4.25 8.96
C PRO A 173 -9.29 3.34 9.80
N GLY A 174 -10.55 3.71 9.91
CA GLY A 174 -11.56 2.95 10.64
C GLY A 174 -12.96 3.57 10.53
N PRO A 175 -13.99 2.93 11.11
CA PRO A 175 -15.35 3.46 11.13
C PRO A 175 -15.38 4.85 11.79
N ALA A 176 -16.11 5.79 11.19
CA ALA A 176 -16.14 7.19 11.61
C ALA A 176 -16.63 7.34 13.06
N ASP A 177 -17.71 6.63 13.43
CA ASP A 177 -18.28 6.70 14.79
C ASP A 177 -17.28 6.24 15.87
N LEU A 178 -16.52 5.18 15.59
CA LEU A 178 -15.49 4.67 16.49
C LEU A 178 -14.28 5.61 16.59
N ILE A 179 -13.96 6.30 15.49
CA ILE A 179 -12.92 7.33 15.49
C ILE A 179 -13.38 8.56 16.28
N ASP A 180 -14.64 8.94 16.15
CA ASP A 180 -15.22 10.09 16.85
C ASP A 180 -15.37 9.86 18.34
N SER A 181 -15.60 8.63 18.79
CA SER A 181 -15.56 8.30 20.23
C SER A 181 -14.18 8.55 20.86
N VAL A 182 -13.11 8.62 20.06
CA VAL A 182 -11.74 8.91 20.53
C VAL A 182 -11.35 10.37 20.28
N THR A 183 -11.80 10.97 19.18
CA THR A 183 -11.25 12.24 18.66
C THR A 183 -12.27 13.36 18.45
N GLY A 184 -13.56 13.12 18.69
CA GLY A 184 -14.65 14.04 18.36
C GLY A 184 -14.58 15.39 19.05
N ASP A 185 -13.95 15.47 20.24
CA ASP A 185 -13.80 16.71 21.00
C ASP A 185 -12.58 17.54 20.58
N LEU A 186 -11.72 17.01 19.70
CA LEU A 186 -10.52 17.70 19.25
C LEU A 186 -10.86 18.77 18.22
N LYS A 187 -10.19 19.92 18.33
CA LYS A 187 -10.37 21.02 17.36
C LYS A 187 -9.61 20.73 16.08
N LEU A 188 -10.15 21.18 14.95
CA LEU A 188 -9.44 21.20 13.67
C LEU A 188 -8.13 22.00 13.80
N TYR A 189 -7.09 21.54 13.08
CA TYR A 189 -5.74 22.12 13.13
C TYR A 189 -5.71 23.59 12.68
#